data_AF-A0A7V9JM22-F1
#
_entry.id   AF-A0A7V9JM22-F1
#
_cell.length_a   1.000
_cell.length_b   1.000
_cell.length_c   1.000
_cell.angle_alpha   90.00
_cell.angle_beta   90.00
_cell.angle_gamma   90.00
#
_symmetry.space_group_name_H-M   'P 1'
#
loop_
_entity.id
_entity.type
_entity.pdbx_description
1 polymer ?
#
loop_
_entity_poly.entity_id
_entity_poly.type
_entity_poly.pdbx_seq_one_letter_code
_entity_poly.pdbx_strand_id
1 'polypeptide(L)' 'ATGVIEGACRHLVKDRMDITGARWGLTGAEAILKLRALRSNGALNTYWAYHLTQERHRVHQSRYANNIVPHAA' A
#
# COMPACT_ATOMS: atom_id res chain seq x y z
N ALA A 1 28.50 -7.87 0.56
CA ALA A 1 27.04 -7.98 0.72
C ALA A 1 26.36 -6.67 1.18
N THR A 2 27.06 -5.78 1.89
CA THR A 2 26.51 -4.51 2.41
C THR A 2 25.96 -3.59 1.32
N GLY A 3 26.66 -3.45 0.18
CA GLY A 3 26.23 -2.53 -0.89
C GLY A 3 24.85 -2.84 -1.50
N VAL A 4 24.44 -4.11 -1.58
CA VAL A 4 23.11 -4.49 -2.09
C VAL A 4 22.02 -4.10 -1.09
N ILE A 5 22.28 -4.28 0.21
CA ILE A 5 21.36 -3.92 1.28
C ILE A 5 21.23 -2.39 1.36
N GLU A 6 22.33 -1.67 1.28
CA GLU A 6 22.35 -0.20 1.25
C GLU A 6 21.62 0.36 0.03
N GLY A 7 21.80 -0.26 -1.14
CA GLY A 7 21.07 0.08 -2.36
C GLY A 7 19.56 -0.09 -2.20
N ALA A 8 19.12 -1.21 -1.62
CA ALA A 8 17.71 -1.46 -1.34
C ALA A 8 17.12 -0.46 -0.34
N CYS A 9 17.83 -0.17 0.77
CA CYS A 9 17.40 0.82 1.76
C CYS A 9 17.30 2.23 1.17
N ARG A 10 18.24 2.63 0.33
CA ARG A 10 18.20 3.92 -0.38
C ARG A 10 16.97 4.01 -1.30
N HIS A 11 16.79 3.00 -2.15
CA HIS A 11 15.68 2.94 -3.09
C HIS A 11 14.32 2.92 -2.38
N LEU A 12 14.15 2.15 -1.31
CA LEU A 12 12.86 2.04 -0.64
C LEU A 12 12.56 3.24 0.26
N VAL A 13 13.53 3.68 1.06
CA VAL A 13 13.33 4.67 2.13
C VAL A 13 13.77 6.06 1.68
N LYS A 14 15.06 6.23 1.33
CA LYS A 14 15.67 7.54 1.14
C LYS A 14 14.97 8.35 0.04
N ASP A 15 14.71 7.74 -1.11
CA ASP A 15 14.13 8.41 -2.28
C ASP A 15 12.71 8.97 -2.05
N ARG A 16 12.05 8.61 -0.95
CA ARG A 16 10.71 9.16 -0.61
C ARG A 16 10.64 9.91 0.70
N MET A 17 11.35 9.40 1.70
CA MET A 17 11.26 9.88 3.06
C MET A 17 12.17 11.08 3.31
N ASP A 18 13.30 11.15 2.59
CA ASP A 18 14.33 12.19 2.74
C ASP A 18 14.16 13.32 1.69
N ILE A 19 12.92 13.71 1.44
CA ILE A 19 12.59 14.86 0.58
C ILE A 19 12.38 16.08 1.47
N THR A 20 13.06 17.19 1.16
CA THR A 20 12.93 18.44 1.91
C THR A 20 11.47 18.86 2.05
N GLY A 21 11.04 19.15 3.28
CA GLY A 21 9.67 19.55 3.59
C GLY A 21 8.66 18.41 3.69
N ALA A 22 9.07 17.15 3.46
CA ALA A 22 8.18 16.01 3.68
C ALA A 22 7.92 15.81 5.18
N ARG A 23 6.65 15.63 5.53
CA ARG A 23 6.21 15.34 6.90
C ARG A 23 5.56 13.97 6.93
N TRP A 24 6.05 13.10 7.80
CA TRP A 24 5.60 11.72 7.89
C TRP A 24 5.16 11.38 9.31
N GLY A 25 3.92 10.92 9.45
CA GLY A 25 3.53 10.14 10.63
C GLY A 25 3.93 8.68 10.43
N LEU A 26 4.19 7.95 11.52
CA LEU A 26 4.65 6.56 11.49
C LEU A 26 3.76 5.67 10.60
N THR A 27 2.44 5.72 10.81
CA THR A 27 1.46 4.94 10.06
C THR A 27 1.50 5.24 8.55
N GLY A 28 1.63 6.52 8.19
CA GLY A 28 1.69 6.95 6.79
C GLY A 28 3.01 6.55 6.12
N ALA A 29 4.13 6.72 6.83
CA ALA A 29 5.43 6.28 6.35
C ALA A 29 5.46 4.77 6.09
N GLU A 30 5.00 3.98 7.06
CA GLU A 30 4.98 2.52 6.96
C GLU A 30 4.11 2.05 5.79
N ALA A 31 2.92 2.63 5.62
CA ALA A 31 2.02 2.30 4.50
C ALA A 31 2.69 2.57 3.14
N ILE A 32 3.36 3.71 2.99
CA ILE A 32 4.06 4.06 1.75
C ILE A 32 5.27 3.15 1.50
N LEU A 33 6.04 2.78 2.53
CA LEU A 33 7.16 1.85 2.38
C LEU A 33 6.69 0.47 1.92
N LYS A 34 5.62 -0.06 2.52
CA LYS A 34 5.01 -1.34 2.10
C LYS A 34 4.56 -1.29 0.65
N LEU A 35 3.90 -0.21 0.22
CA LEU A 35 3.47 -0.03 -1.16
C LEU A 35 4.66 0.03 -2.14
N ARG A 36 5.73 0.74 -1.78
CA ARG A 36 6.96 0.81 -2.59
C ARG A 36 7.67 -0.54 -2.69
N ALA A 37 7.68 -1.33 -1.61
CA ALA A 37 8.22 -2.68 -1.62
C ALA A 37 7.42 -3.58 -2.57
N LEU A 38 6.09 -3.55 -2.49
CA LEU A 38 5.20 -4.28 -3.40
C LEU A 38 5.44 -3.92 -4.87
N ARG A 39 5.61 -2.62 -5.16
CA ARG A 39 5.92 -2.15 -6.52
C ARG A 39 7.29 -2.62 -6.99
N SER A 40 8.31 -2.51 -6.15
CA SER A 40 9.68 -2.93 -6.50
C SER A 40 9.79 -4.44 -6.71
N ASN A 41 8.97 -5.22 -6.00
CA ASN A 41 8.88 -6.67 -6.14
C ASN A 41 7.95 -7.11 -7.29
N GLY A 42 7.31 -6.18 -8.01
CA GLY A 42 6.35 -6.49 -9.09
C GLY A 42 5.00 -7.06 -8.61
N ALA A 43 4.75 -7.10 -7.31
CA ALA A 43 3.58 -7.74 -6.69
C ALA A 43 2.38 -6.80 -6.50
N LEU A 44 2.48 -5.55 -6.97
CA LEU A 44 1.46 -4.52 -6.73
C LEU A 44 0.08 -4.93 -7.25
N ASN A 45 0.00 -5.50 -8.45
CA ASN A 45 -1.28 -5.88 -9.06
C ASN A 45 -2.00 -6.98 -8.26
N THR A 46 -1.26 -8.00 -7.82
CA THR A 46 -1.79 -9.10 -6.99
C THR A 46 -2.29 -8.58 -5.65
N TYR A 47 -1.50 -7.73 -5.00
CA TYR A 47 -1.91 -7.10 -3.75
C TYR A 47 -3.15 -6.21 -3.95
N TRP A 48 -3.21 -5.45 -5.04
CA TRP A 48 -4.33 -4.55 -5.31
C TRP A 48 -5.66 -5.31 -5.48
N ALA A 49 -5.67 -6.41 -6.22
CA ALA A 49 -6.84 -7.27 -6.37
C ALA A 49 -7.32 -7.85 -5.03
N TYR A 50 -6.37 -8.32 -4.21
CA TYR A 50 -6.66 -8.77 -2.84
C TYR A 50 -7.23 -7.64 -1.98
N HIS A 51 -6.59 -6.47 -1.97
CA HIS A 51 -7.00 -5.31 -1.18
C HIS A 51 -8.42 -4.85 -1.52
N LEU A 52 -8.76 -4.77 -2.82
CA LEU A 52 -10.12 -4.44 -3.26
C LEU A 52 -11.14 -5.46 -2.80
N THR A 53 -10.80 -6.76 -2.84
CA THR A 53 -11.68 -7.82 -2.36
C THR A 53 -11.94 -7.68 -0.86
N GLN A 54 -10.89 -7.43 -0.07
CA GLN A 54 -11.01 -7.23 1.38
C GLN A 54 -11.78 -5.95 1.73
N GLU A 55 -11.52 -4.83 1.04
CA GLU A 55 -12.27 -3.59 1.25
C GLU A 55 -13.74 -3.77 0.90
N ARG A 56 -14.05 -4.51 -0.18
CA ARG A 56 -15.42 -4.89 -0.51
C ARG A 56 -16.05 -5.68 0.64
N HIS A 57 -15.36 -6.68 1.19
CA HIS A 57 -15.87 -7.40 2.36
C HIS A 57 -16.10 -6.48 3.56
N ARG A 58 -15.13 -5.65 3.94
CA ARG A 58 -15.20 -4.75 5.09
C ARG A 58 -16.34 -3.74 4.99
N VAL A 59 -16.50 -3.12 3.83
CA VAL A 59 -17.50 -2.07 3.60
C VAL A 59 -18.90 -2.68 3.42
N HIS A 60 -19.02 -3.82 2.73
CA HIS A 60 -20.33 -4.35 2.36
C HIS A 60 -20.94 -5.34 3.36
N GLN A 61 -20.12 -6.08 4.12
CA GLN A 61 -20.63 -7.02 5.14
C GLN A 61 -21.33 -6.32 6.32
N SER A 62 -20.99 -5.05 6.59
CA SER A 62 -21.56 -4.30 7.71
C SER A 62 -22.67 -3.33 7.30
N ARG A 63 -22.79 -2.98 6.01
CA ARG A 63 -23.66 -1.88 5.55
C ARG A 63 -24.78 -2.29 4.61
N TYR A 64 -24.75 -3.49 4.01
CA TYR A 64 -25.78 -3.93 3.06
C TYR A 64 -26.50 -5.18 3.56
N ALA A 65 -27.84 -5.11 3.60
CA ALA A 65 -28.71 -6.15 4.14
C ALA A 65 -28.54 -7.55 3.52
N ASN A 66 -27.90 -7.66 2.33
CA ASN A 66 -27.70 -8.92 1.61
C ASN A 66 -26.29 -9.09 0.99
N ASN A 67 -25.26 -8.35 1.44
CA ASN A 67 -23.94 -8.28 0.79
C ASN A 67 -23.95 -7.79 -0.69
N ILE A 68 -25.05 -7.21 -1.17
CA ILE A 68 -25.18 -6.74 -2.55
C ILE A 68 -24.74 -5.28 -2.63
N VAL A 69 -23.73 -4.99 -3.45
CA VAL A 69 -23.35 -3.61 -3.80
C VAL A 69 -24.38 -3.09 -4.83
N PRO A 70 -25.15 -2.03 -4.54
CA PRO A 70 -26.06 -1.46 -5.52
C PRO A 70 -25.26 -0.91 -6.70
N HIS A 71 -25.68 -1.25 -7.90
CA HIS A 71 -25.14 -0.64 -9.11
C HIS A 71 -25.65 0.81 -9.15
N ALA A 72 -24.73 1.78 -9.22
CA ALA A 72 -25.12 3.18 -9.41
C ALA A 72 -25.81 3.31 -10.76
N ALA A 73 -26.95 4.00 -10.77
CA ALA A 73 -27.79 4.24 -11.95
C ALA A 73 -27.10 5.16 -12.97
#